data_AF-A0AAP2IK98-F1
#
_entry.id   AF-A0AAP2IK98-F1
#
_cell.length_a   1.000
_cell.length_b   1.000
_cell.length_c   1.000
_cell.angle_alpha   90.00
_cell.angle_beta   90.00
_cell.angle_gamma   90.00
#
_symmetry.space_group_name_H-M   'P 1'
#
loop_
_entity.id
_entity.type
_entity.pdbx_description
1 polymer ?
#
loop_
_entity_poly.entity_id
_entity_poly.type
_entity_poly.pdbx_seq_one_letter_code
_entity_poly.pdbx_strand_id
1 'polypeptide(L)'
;QQQSGQQGPQQQSGQQGSQQQSGQQGSQQQSGQQGPQQQSGQQGSQQQSGQQGSQQQSGQWGVGRPKDGDEHGNAFVFADPDKVKEAIEVLAEETSVEEFIDLLAIAGIIGMSDKQKGVLWFNVQSANIIPIVEFSNTGNKSSYTYPSVWRIGDPIEELDLMLTYMTSPRLIPGMTTKKWEYVSNDDNGTESKQMDLLLVVDTSGSMGSAMKESANMHQAVLASYGILSYFESTKSKVAFIGFSDKIDAYVDWSDKYDDVRERLLTNGHGGTKFPISRIKSTLDVRSRDLVTVLITDGDLGNINESVSYFRDYLNDDNKLYIFLLGGSKSLHSYEPLKNIGAKIYNANNANEFCDMVLTDME
;
A
#
# COMPACT_ATOMS: atom_id res chain seq x y z
N GLN A 1 62.20 -30.70 -18.48
CA GLN A 1 62.89 -29.83 -19.46
C GLN A 1 62.74 -28.39 -19.00
N GLN A 2 63.89 -27.76 -18.74
CA GLN A 2 64.26 -26.33 -18.67
C GLN A 2 63.23 -25.31 -18.11
N GLN A 3 63.45 -24.72 -16.93
CA GLN A 3 64.33 -23.55 -16.61
C GLN A 3 63.78 -22.21 -17.15
N SER A 4 63.24 -21.34 -16.29
CA SER A 4 63.92 -20.27 -15.49
C SER A 4 63.84 -18.91 -16.18
N GLY A 5 63.14 -17.92 -15.61
CA GLY A 5 63.75 -16.77 -14.91
C GLY A 5 63.49 -15.49 -15.73
N GLN A 6 63.55 -14.25 -15.25
CA GLN A 6 63.82 -13.63 -13.95
C GLN A 6 63.70 -12.09 -14.16
N GLN A 7 63.51 -11.32 -13.08
CA GLN A 7 63.83 -9.86 -12.93
C GLN A 7 62.92 -8.87 -13.68
N GLY A 8 62.56 -7.67 -13.19
CA GLY A 8 62.95 -6.84 -12.05
C GLY A 8 62.47 -5.38 -12.32
N PRO A 9 62.42 -4.48 -11.32
CA PRO A 9 61.69 -3.18 -11.36
C PRO A 9 62.60 -1.95 -11.55
N GLN A 10 62.02 -0.77 -11.90
CA GLN A 10 62.52 0.63 -11.76
C GLN A 10 61.95 1.51 -12.93
N GLN A 11 61.76 2.83 -12.90
CA GLN A 11 61.74 3.96 -11.95
C GLN A 11 61.36 5.22 -12.78
N GLN A 12 60.86 6.28 -12.11
CA GLN A 12 60.98 7.73 -12.47
C GLN A 12 60.27 8.19 -13.78
N SER A 13 59.72 9.38 -13.96
CA SER A 13 59.83 10.77 -13.44
C SER A 13 58.59 11.51 -14.00
N GLY A 14 57.92 12.48 -13.37
CA GLY A 14 58.40 13.77 -12.89
C GLY A 14 57.96 14.91 -13.83
N GLN A 15 57.36 15.96 -13.24
CA GLN A 15 57.23 17.37 -13.70
C GLN A 15 56.03 17.78 -14.60
N GLN A 16 55.11 18.60 -14.04
CA GLN A 16 54.98 20.08 -14.14
C GLN A 16 54.15 20.49 -15.37
N GLY A 17 52.98 21.13 -15.21
CA GLY A 17 52.80 22.56 -14.92
C GLY A 17 52.37 23.24 -16.23
N SER A 18 51.19 23.86 -16.36
CA SER A 18 50.98 25.26 -15.95
C SER A 18 49.56 25.71 -16.34
N GLN A 19 48.97 26.54 -15.48
CA GLN A 19 47.86 27.44 -15.78
C GLN A 19 48.31 28.54 -16.74
N GLN A 20 47.39 29.05 -17.58
CA GLN A 20 47.36 30.48 -17.88
C GLN A 20 45.96 30.95 -18.33
N GLN A 21 45.52 32.04 -17.70
CA GLN A 21 44.36 32.88 -17.99
C GLN A 21 44.70 33.97 -19.03
N SER A 22 43.64 34.73 -19.40
CA SER A 22 43.56 36.05 -20.08
C SER A 22 43.27 35.97 -21.57
N GLY A 23 42.44 36.81 -22.19
CA GLY A 23 41.65 38.00 -21.82
C GLY A 23 40.88 38.43 -23.09
N GLN A 24 39.60 38.80 -22.99
CA GLN A 24 39.05 40.16 -23.13
C GLN A 24 38.97 40.81 -24.55
N GLN A 25 37.85 41.53 -24.73
CA GLN A 25 37.42 42.51 -25.76
C GLN A 25 36.77 41.91 -27.03
N GLY A 26 35.61 42.38 -27.52
CA GLY A 26 34.76 43.53 -27.18
C GLY A 26 34.16 44.12 -28.47
N SER A 27 32.85 44.40 -28.51
CA SER A 27 32.28 45.55 -29.24
C SER A 27 30.81 45.80 -28.86
N GLN A 28 30.59 47.03 -28.42
CA GLN A 28 29.32 47.71 -28.15
C GLN A 28 28.71 48.24 -29.45
N GLN A 29 27.39 48.44 -29.48
CA GLN A 29 26.70 49.75 -29.65
C GLN A 29 25.17 49.54 -29.77
N GLN A 30 24.39 50.03 -28.80
CA GLN A 30 23.57 51.29 -28.80
C GLN A 30 22.22 51.14 -29.54
N SER A 31 21.09 51.01 -28.85
CA SER A 31 20.26 52.01 -28.15
C SER A 31 19.22 52.71 -29.04
N GLY A 32 17.95 52.61 -28.67
CA GLY A 32 16.87 53.44 -29.23
C GLY A 32 15.51 53.14 -28.60
N GLN A 33 15.14 53.90 -27.56
CA GLN A 33 13.75 54.04 -27.09
C GLN A 33 12.97 54.98 -28.03
N GLN A 34 11.69 54.69 -28.28
CA GLN A 34 10.60 55.66 -28.43
C GLN A 34 9.25 54.95 -28.40
N GLY A 35 8.29 55.49 -27.63
CA GLY A 35 6.92 54.98 -27.46
C GLY A 35 5.92 55.49 -28.52
N PRO A 36 4.62 55.60 -28.19
CA PRO A 36 3.56 54.71 -28.68
C PRO A 36 2.61 55.36 -29.71
N GLN A 37 1.85 54.55 -30.45
CA GLN A 37 0.67 55.04 -31.20
C GLN A 37 -0.47 54.01 -31.27
N GLN A 38 -1.68 54.55 -31.13
CA GLN A 38 -2.98 53.91 -30.94
C GLN A 38 -3.67 53.43 -32.23
N GLN A 39 -4.82 52.75 -32.01
CA GLN A 39 -5.96 52.47 -32.91
C GLN A 39 -5.80 51.23 -33.81
N SER A 40 -6.78 50.35 -34.01
CA SER A 40 -8.16 50.18 -33.52
C SER A 40 -8.69 48.86 -34.10
N GLY A 41 -9.48 48.09 -33.35
CA GLY A 41 -10.14 46.89 -33.89
C GLY A 41 -11.02 46.21 -32.84
N GLN A 42 -12.23 46.71 -32.67
CA GLN A 42 -13.28 46.18 -31.81
C GLN A 42 -13.89 44.89 -32.37
N GLN A 43 -14.11 43.91 -31.50
CA GLN A 43 -15.23 42.93 -31.46
C GLN A 43 -14.88 42.00 -30.27
N GLY A 44 -15.68 41.77 -29.23
CA GLY A 44 -17.05 42.05 -28.91
C GLY A 44 -17.37 41.07 -27.77
N SER A 45 -17.36 41.56 -26.53
CA SER A 45 -17.53 40.77 -25.31
C SER A 45 -19.00 40.42 -25.07
N GLN A 46 -19.30 39.13 -24.80
CA GLN A 46 -20.51 38.73 -24.09
C GLN A 46 -20.10 38.10 -22.75
N GLN A 47 -20.32 38.87 -21.68
CA GLN A 47 -20.38 38.39 -20.31
C GLN A 47 -21.72 37.66 -20.11
N GLN A 48 -21.68 36.46 -19.54
CA GLN A 48 -22.79 35.91 -18.76
C GLN A 48 -22.26 35.54 -17.38
N SER A 49 -22.73 36.29 -16.39
CA SER A 49 -22.70 35.98 -14.97
C SER A 49 -23.65 34.82 -14.68
N GLY A 50 -23.17 33.79 -13.98
CA GLY A 50 -23.98 32.69 -13.47
C GLY A 50 -23.30 32.07 -12.25
N GLN A 51 -24.05 32.04 -11.15
CA GLN A 51 -23.64 31.65 -9.80
C GLN A 51 -23.01 30.25 -9.73
N GLN A 52 -21.84 30.12 -9.08
CA GLN A 52 -21.30 28.83 -8.66
C GLN A 52 -22.02 28.37 -7.39
N GLY A 53 -23.08 27.58 -7.58
CA GLY A 53 -23.56 26.64 -6.58
C GLY A 53 -22.79 25.33 -6.70
N SER A 54 -22.29 24.83 -5.58
CA SER A 54 -21.65 23.52 -5.44
C SER A 54 -22.61 22.40 -5.83
N GLN A 55 -22.35 21.74 -6.96
CA GLN A 55 -23.02 20.51 -7.36
C GLN A 55 -22.06 19.33 -7.17
N GLN A 56 -22.49 18.40 -6.32
CA GLN A 56 -21.93 17.06 -6.17
C GLN A 56 -21.88 16.37 -7.54
N GLN A 57 -20.70 15.84 -7.90
CA GLN A 57 -20.53 14.99 -9.08
C GLN A 57 -21.22 13.65 -8.84
N SER A 58 -22.44 13.49 -9.34
CA SER A 58 -22.96 12.19 -9.73
C SER A 58 -22.37 11.84 -11.10
N GLY A 59 -21.71 10.69 -11.20
CA GLY A 59 -21.04 10.23 -12.41
C GLY A 59 -22.02 10.03 -13.56
N GLN A 60 -21.97 10.90 -14.56
CA GLN A 60 -22.66 10.70 -15.84
C GLN A 60 -21.67 10.08 -16.83
N TRP A 61 -21.92 8.82 -17.19
CA TRP A 61 -21.13 8.10 -18.19
C TRP A 61 -21.40 8.69 -19.59
N GLY A 62 -20.39 9.35 -20.17
CA GLY A 62 -20.47 9.93 -21.49
C GLY A 62 -20.42 8.86 -22.58
N VAL A 63 -21.58 8.42 -23.07
CA VAL A 63 -21.66 7.57 -24.26
C VAL A 63 -21.37 8.44 -25.49
N GLY A 64 -20.35 8.08 -26.28
CA GLY A 64 -20.06 8.77 -27.54
C GLY A 64 -21.26 8.77 -28.48
N ARG A 65 -21.61 9.91 -29.06
CA ARG A 65 -22.68 9.98 -30.08
C ARG A 65 -22.29 9.13 -31.30
N PRO A 66 -23.14 8.19 -31.75
CA PRO A 66 -22.93 7.52 -33.03
C PRO A 66 -22.95 8.54 -34.17
N LYS A 67 -22.04 8.38 -35.14
CA LYS A 67 -21.99 9.24 -36.35
C LYS A 67 -22.96 8.81 -37.45
N ASP A 68 -23.56 7.63 -37.34
CA ASP A 68 -24.43 7.07 -38.37
C ASP A 68 -25.84 6.86 -37.80
N GLY A 69 -26.76 7.71 -38.23
CA GLY A 69 -28.20 7.48 -38.07
C GLY A 69 -28.75 6.77 -39.31
N ASP A 70 -29.76 5.92 -39.12
CA ASP A 70 -30.50 5.32 -40.23
C ASP A 70 -31.34 6.37 -40.99
N GLU A 71 -31.88 6.00 -42.15
CA GLU A 71 -32.68 6.87 -43.04
C GLU A 71 -33.96 7.45 -42.39
N HIS A 72 -34.24 7.11 -41.12
CA HIS A 72 -35.34 7.63 -40.34
C HIS A 72 -34.91 8.45 -39.11
N GLY A 73 -33.62 8.75 -38.96
CA GLY A 73 -33.14 9.69 -37.96
C GLY A 73 -33.38 9.25 -36.52
N ASN A 74 -33.51 7.94 -36.29
CA ASN A 74 -33.50 7.40 -34.93
C ASN A 74 -32.05 7.42 -34.43
N ALA A 75 -31.64 8.56 -33.88
CA ALA A 75 -30.51 8.59 -32.96
C ALA A 75 -30.81 7.58 -31.85
N PHE A 76 -29.98 6.54 -31.69
CA PHE A 76 -30.08 5.59 -30.58
C PHE A 76 -30.28 6.38 -29.29
N VAL A 77 -31.49 6.28 -28.77
CA VAL A 77 -32.03 7.11 -27.71
C VAL A 77 -31.28 6.80 -26.42
N PHE A 78 -30.85 7.87 -25.74
CA PHE A 78 -30.27 7.91 -24.41
C PHE A 78 -30.82 6.80 -23.52
N ALA A 79 -30.02 5.75 -23.33
CA ALA A 79 -30.30 4.77 -22.30
C ALA A 79 -30.27 5.50 -20.94
N ASP A 80 -31.29 5.24 -20.13
CA ASP A 80 -31.35 5.64 -18.73
C ASP A 80 -29.98 5.34 -18.07
N PRO A 81 -29.32 6.32 -17.41
CA PRO A 81 -28.01 6.10 -16.81
C PRO A 81 -27.96 4.84 -15.91
N ASP A 82 -29.06 4.53 -15.24
CA ASP A 82 -29.17 3.34 -14.38
C ASP A 82 -29.19 2.04 -15.21
N LYS A 83 -29.87 2.04 -16.36
CA LYS A 83 -29.86 0.89 -17.29
C LYS A 83 -28.51 0.68 -17.96
N VAL A 84 -27.78 1.76 -18.24
CA VAL A 84 -26.40 1.68 -18.75
C VAL A 84 -25.50 1.05 -17.69
N LYS A 85 -25.63 1.48 -16.44
CA LYS A 85 -24.87 0.92 -15.32
C LYS A 85 -25.16 -0.57 -15.15
N GLU A 86 -26.43 -0.96 -15.09
CA GLU A 86 -26.86 -2.37 -14.98
C GLU A 86 -26.31 -3.21 -16.15
N ALA A 87 -26.37 -2.71 -17.39
CA ALA A 87 -25.83 -3.40 -18.53
C ALA A 87 -24.30 -3.58 -18.47
N ILE A 88 -23.56 -2.61 -17.91
CA ILE A 88 -22.12 -2.72 -17.72
C ILE A 88 -21.77 -3.72 -16.60
N GLU A 89 -22.56 -3.76 -15.53
CA GLU A 89 -22.39 -4.73 -14.44
C GLU A 89 -22.62 -6.16 -14.97
N VAL A 90 -23.72 -6.40 -15.68
CA VAL A 90 -24.00 -7.70 -16.33
C VAL A 90 -22.88 -8.08 -17.31
N LEU A 91 -22.39 -7.11 -18.10
CA LEU A 91 -21.28 -7.36 -19.01
C LEU A 91 -20.01 -7.78 -18.26
N ALA A 92 -19.70 -7.14 -17.14
CA ALA A 92 -18.55 -7.48 -16.34
C ALA A 92 -18.66 -8.90 -15.76
N GLU A 93 -19.85 -9.36 -15.38
CA GLU A 93 -20.12 -10.71 -14.89
C GLU A 93 -19.87 -11.81 -15.94
N GLU A 94 -20.18 -11.52 -17.20
CA GLU A 94 -20.12 -12.50 -18.29
C GLU A 94 -18.77 -12.56 -19.02
N THR A 95 -17.86 -11.61 -18.76
CA THR A 95 -16.63 -11.44 -19.54
C THR A 95 -15.38 -11.45 -18.67
N SER A 96 -14.25 -11.84 -19.27
CA SER A 96 -12.94 -11.67 -18.64
C SER A 96 -12.56 -10.19 -18.58
N VAL A 97 -11.65 -9.79 -17.68
CA VAL A 97 -11.22 -8.39 -17.55
C VAL A 97 -10.64 -7.81 -18.85
N GLU A 98 -9.92 -8.63 -19.63
CA GLU A 98 -9.34 -8.23 -20.91
C GLU A 98 -10.45 -7.98 -21.94
N GLU A 99 -11.38 -8.93 -22.08
CA GLU A 99 -12.53 -8.83 -22.98
C GLU A 99 -13.45 -7.67 -22.60
N PHE A 100 -13.67 -7.45 -21.31
CA PHE A 100 -14.45 -6.34 -20.80
C PHE A 100 -13.86 -4.98 -21.22
N ILE A 101 -12.55 -4.79 -21.04
CA ILE A 101 -11.85 -3.57 -21.41
C ILE A 101 -11.96 -3.30 -22.91
N ASP A 102 -11.80 -4.35 -23.73
CA ASP A 102 -11.89 -4.28 -25.19
C ASP A 102 -13.31 -3.96 -25.64
N LEU A 103 -14.33 -4.60 -25.07
CA LEU A 103 -15.74 -4.34 -25.39
C LEU A 103 -16.15 -2.91 -25.02
N LEU A 104 -15.73 -2.41 -23.84
CA LEU A 104 -15.99 -1.02 -23.47
C LEU A 104 -15.25 -0.01 -24.37
N ALA A 105 -14.07 -0.37 -24.87
CA ALA A 105 -13.35 0.44 -25.84
C ALA A 105 -14.09 0.50 -27.19
N ILE A 106 -14.59 -0.65 -27.68
CA ILE A 106 -15.38 -0.75 -28.92
C ILE A 106 -16.71 0.01 -28.79
N ALA A 107 -17.38 -0.10 -27.65
CA ALA A 107 -18.65 0.57 -27.36
C ALA A 107 -18.55 2.11 -27.33
N GLY A 108 -17.34 2.67 -27.41
CA GLY A 108 -17.15 4.12 -27.48
C GLY A 108 -17.51 4.83 -26.18
N ILE A 109 -17.29 4.17 -25.03
CA ILE A 109 -17.28 4.85 -23.72
C ILE A 109 -16.01 5.70 -23.65
N ILE A 110 -16.09 6.89 -24.25
CA ILE A 110 -14.99 7.83 -24.40
C ILE A 110 -14.80 8.56 -23.07
N GLY A 111 -13.68 8.32 -22.38
CA GLY A 111 -13.28 9.08 -21.20
C GLY A 111 -12.67 8.29 -20.05
N MET A 112 -12.71 6.95 -20.09
CA MET A 112 -12.05 6.10 -19.09
C MET A 112 -10.71 5.56 -19.57
N SER A 113 -9.71 5.58 -18.69
CA SER A 113 -8.49 4.81 -18.88
C SER A 113 -8.75 3.31 -18.72
N ASP A 114 -7.87 2.46 -19.27
CA ASP A 114 -8.00 1.01 -19.12
C ASP A 114 -7.90 0.57 -17.65
N LYS A 115 -7.18 1.32 -16.81
CA LYS A 115 -7.19 1.12 -15.36
C LYS A 115 -8.57 1.37 -14.76
N GLN A 116 -9.25 2.45 -15.14
CA GLN A 116 -10.58 2.76 -14.61
C GLN A 116 -11.62 1.71 -15.03
N LYS A 117 -11.54 1.21 -16.27
CA LYS A 117 -12.35 0.08 -16.73
C LYS A 117 -12.04 -1.19 -15.92
N GLY A 118 -10.76 -1.47 -15.66
CA GLY A 118 -10.35 -2.57 -14.79
C GLY A 118 -10.89 -2.44 -13.37
N VAL A 119 -10.83 -1.26 -12.75
CA VAL A 119 -11.42 -1.00 -11.42
C VAL A 119 -12.92 -1.33 -11.42
N LEU A 120 -13.64 -0.95 -12.47
CA LEU A 120 -15.07 -1.25 -12.60
C LEU A 120 -15.32 -2.76 -12.66
N TRP A 121 -14.57 -3.48 -13.50
CA TRP A 121 -14.67 -4.94 -13.60
C TRP A 121 -14.38 -5.61 -12.26
N PHE A 122 -13.27 -5.25 -11.59
CA PHE A 122 -12.91 -5.82 -10.29
C PHE A 122 -13.91 -5.48 -9.18
N ASN A 123 -14.53 -4.29 -9.21
CA ASN A 123 -15.59 -3.93 -8.25
C ASN A 123 -16.84 -4.79 -8.40
N VAL A 124 -17.23 -5.12 -9.64
CA VAL A 124 -18.37 -6.02 -9.90
C VAL A 124 -18.02 -7.45 -9.51
N GLN A 125 -16.84 -7.91 -9.92
CA GLN A 125 -16.35 -9.26 -9.66
C GLN A 125 -16.00 -9.51 -8.20
N SER A 126 -15.72 -8.45 -7.42
CA SER A 126 -15.58 -8.54 -5.97
C SER A 126 -16.95 -8.76 -5.32
N ALA A 127 -17.51 -9.95 -5.53
CA ALA A 127 -18.86 -10.28 -5.09
C ALA A 127 -18.93 -10.77 -3.63
N ASN A 128 -17.80 -11.10 -3.00
CA ASN A 128 -17.77 -11.51 -1.59
C ASN A 128 -16.89 -10.56 -0.77
N ILE A 129 -17.53 -9.88 0.20
CA ILE A 129 -16.85 -9.15 1.26
C ILE A 129 -16.02 -10.16 2.06
N ILE A 130 -14.73 -9.89 2.25
CA ILE A 130 -13.87 -10.67 3.15
C ILE A 130 -13.86 -9.95 4.50
N PRO A 131 -14.63 -10.43 5.50
CA PRO A 131 -14.84 -9.68 6.73
C PRO A 131 -13.63 -9.84 7.67
N ILE A 132 -12.88 -8.77 7.87
CA ILE A 132 -11.81 -8.75 8.89
C ILE A 132 -12.35 -8.00 10.11
N VAL A 133 -13.21 -8.69 10.87
CA VAL A 133 -13.88 -8.13 12.03
C VAL A 133 -12.94 -8.10 13.22
N GLU A 134 -12.17 -7.02 13.30
CA GLU A 134 -11.27 -6.77 14.41
C GLU A 134 -11.62 -5.41 15.03
N PHE A 135 -11.98 -5.47 16.30
CA PHE A 135 -12.33 -4.30 17.08
C PHE A 135 -11.22 -4.02 18.07
N SER A 136 -10.80 -2.77 18.17
CA SER A 136 -10.02 -2.31 19.30
C SER A 136 -10.94 -2.00 20.46
N ASN A 137 -10.53 -2.39 21.66
CA ASN A 137 -11.19 -1.94 22.87
C ASN A 137 -10.80 -0.48 23.13
N THR A 138 -11.78 0.41 23.34
CA THR A 138 -11.52 1.81 23.72
C THR A 138 -11.18 1.98 25.20
N GLY A 139 -11.11 0.87 25.94
CA GLY A 139 -10.62 0.80 27.30
C GLY A 139 -9.30 1.53 27.52
N ASN A 140 -9.18 2.24 28.64
CA ASN A 140 -7.91 2.83 29.03
C ASN A 140 -6.92 1.71 29.36
N LYS A 141 -5.98 1.43 28.45
CA LYS A 141 -4.81 0.60 28.77
C LYS A 141 -3.94 1.38 29.75
N SER A 142 -4.11 1.10 31.03
CA SER A 142 -3.23 1.65 32.06
C SER A 142 -2.02 0.73 32.17
N SER A 143 -0.96 1.08 31.44
CA SER A 143 0.35 0.47 31.63
C SER A 143 1.05 1.20 32.77
N TYR A 144 1.34 0.51 33.86
CA TYR A 144 2.23 1.02 34.89
C TYR A 144 3.36 0.04 35.12
N THR A 145 4.54 0.60 35.34
CA THR A 145 5.71 -0.17 35.72
C THR A 145 5.90 -0.06 37.23
N TYR A 146 6.28 -1.16 37.84
CA TYR A 146 6.70 -1.14 39.24
C TYR A 146 7.94 -1.99 39.45
N PRO A 147 8.78 -1.62 40.42
CA PRO A 147 9.97 -2.38 40.73
C PRO A 147 9.61 -3.69 41.43
N SER A 148 10.02 -4.82 40.87
CA SER A 148 9.84 -6.15 41.48
C SER A 148 11.18 -6.84 41.71
N VAL A 149 11.15 -8.02 42.33
CA VAL A 149 12.37 -8.75 42.70
C VAL A 149 12.78 -9.64 41.55
N TRP A 150 13.99 -9.44 41.05
CA TRP A 150 14.60 -10.34 40.08
C TRP A 150 15.05 -11.63 40.77
N ARG A 151 14.71 -12.80 40.22
CA ARG A 151 14.97 -14.13 40.81
C ARG A 151 15.84 -14.99 39.89
N ILE A 152 16.46 -16.01 40.49
CA ILE A 152 17.16 -17.05 39.73
C ILE A 152 16.12 -17.82 38.93
N GLY A 153 16.15 -17.63 37.61
CA GLY A 153 15.15 -18.13 36.66
C GLY A 153 14.63 -17.04 35.73
N ASP A 154 14.68 -15.78 36.16
CA ASP A 154 14.41 -14.63 35.30
C ASP A 154 15.58 -14.42 34.31
N PRO A 155 15.31 -13.90 33.10
CA PRO A 155 16.36 -13.49 32.16
C PRO A 155 17.30 -12.47 32.79
N ILE A 156 18.60 -12.62 32.57
CA ILE A 156 19.60 -11.72 33.17
C ILE A 156 19.48 -10.29 32.61
N GLU A 157 18.93 -10.16 31.41
CA GLU A 157 18.67 -8.90 30.72
C GLU A 157 17.58 -8.06 31.43
N GLU A 158 16.69 -8.70 32.20
CA GLU A 158 15.67 -8.00 32.99
C GLU A 158 16.22 -7.41 34.30
N LEU A 159 17.44 -7.78 34.71
CA LEU A 159 18.06 -7.28 35.94
C LEU A 159 18.42 -5.80 35.80
N ASP A 160 17.74 -4.94 36.57
CA ASP A 160 18.09 -3.53 36.67
C ASP A 160 19.16 -3.34 37.74
N LEU A 161 20.40 -3.17 37.30
CA LEU A 161 21.55 -2.96 38.19
C LEU A 161 21.44 -1.65 38.97
N MET A 162 20.98 -0.56 38.35
CA MET A 162 20.94 0.75 39.00
C MET A 162 19.93 0.75 40.15
N LEU A 163 18.74 0.21 39.91
CA LEU A 163 17.69 0.03 40.91
C LEU A 163 18.13 -0.95 42.02
N THR A 164 18.83 -2.02 41.65
CA THR A 164 19.39 -2.98 42.61
C THR A 164 20.41 -2.31 43.53
N TYR A 165 21.36 -1.54 42.98
CA TYR A 165 22.40 -0.85 43.75
C TYR A 165 21.83 0.23 44.66
N MET A 166 20.80 0.96 44.21
CA MET A 166 20.08 1.92 45.05
C MET A 166 19.35 1.25 46.22
N THR A 167 18.89 0.02 46.03
CA THR A 167 18.24 -0.77 47.08
C THR A 167 19.26 -1.34 48.07
N SER A 168 20.39 -1.85 47.59
CA SER A 168 21.44 -2.43 48.44
C SER A 168 22.78 -2.50 47.70
N PRO A 169 23.91 -2.22 48.37
CA PRO A 169 25.25 -2.41 47.82
C PRO A 169 25.65 -3.88 47.68
N ARG A 170 24.89 -4.82 48.25
CA ARG A 170 25.10 -6.27 48.09
C ARG A 170 24.02 -6.86 47.20
N LEU A 171 24.43 -7.46 46.09
CA LEU A 171 23.58 -8.17 45.15
C LEU A 171 23.33 -9.62 45.63
N ILE A 172 22.10 -9.91 46.01
CA ILE A 172 21.62 -11.22 46.46
C ILE A 172 20.37 -11.54 45.62
N PRO A 173 20.47 -12.48 44.67
CA PRO A 173 19.35 -12.91 43.83
C PRO A 173 18.12 -13.26 44.65
N GLY A 174 16.94 -12.80 44.23
CA GLY A 174 15.67 -13.06 44.91
C GLY A 174 15.45 -12.28 46.21
N MET A 175 16.39 -11.42 46.61
CA MET A 175 16.28 -10.60 47.83
C MET A 175 16.53 -9.11 47.53
N THR A 176 17.71 -8.77 47.04
CA THR A 176 18.13 -7.38 46.82
C THR A 176 18.17 -7.00 45.34
N THR A 177 18.21 -7.99 44.44
CA THR A 177 18.14 -7.78 42.99
C THR A 177 16.75 -7.36 42.55
N LYS A 178 16.69 -6.36 41.68
CA LYS A 178 15.45 -5.73 41.21
C LYS A 178 15.34 -5.77 39.69
N LYS A 179 14.10 -5.84 39.22
CA LYS A 179 13.71 -5.67 37.81
C LYS A 179 12.50 -4.76 37.71
N TRP A 180 12.22 -4.25 36.52
CA TRP A 180 10.96 -3.58 36.22
C TRP A 180 9.95 -4.59 35.73
N GLU A 181 8.80 -4.63 36.39
CA GLU A 181 7.67 -5.44 35.95
C GLU A 181 6.68 -4.51 35.26
N TYR A 182 6.30 -4.89 34.04
CA TYR A 182 5.32 -4.17 33.24
C TYR A 182 3.98 -4.84 33.46
N VAL A 183 3.01 -4.09 34.00
CA VAL A 183 1.63 -4.55 34.07
C VAL A 183 0.79 -3.65 33.19
N SER A 184 0.19 -4.27 32.19
CA SER A 184 -0.91 -3.70 31.42
C SER A 184 -2.21 -4.16 32.07
N ASN A 185 -2.96 -3.22 32.63
CA ASN A 185 -4.36 -3.45 32.96
C ASN A 185 -5.20 -2.99 31.78
N ASP A 186 -5.85 -3.93 31.11
CA ASP A 186 -6.87 -3.65 30.11
C ASP A 186 -8.20 -3.47 30.82
N ASP A 187 -8.54 -2.21 31.12
CA ASP A 187 -9.86 -1.89 31.63
C ASP A 187 -10.81 -1.86 30.42
N ASN A 188 -11.41 -3.01 30.13
CA ASN A 188 -12.25 -3.19 28.95
C ASN A 188 -13.44 -2.21 28.98
N GLY A 189 -13.37 -1.17 28.15
CA GLY A 189 -14.49 -0.28 27.89
C GLY A 189 -15.64 -1.02 27.20
N THR A 190 -16.85 -0.49 27.31
CA THR A 190 -18.03 -1.04 26.62
C THR A 190 -18.11 -0.65 25.14
N GLU A 191 -17.23 0.24 24.67
CA GLU A 191 -17.24 0.73 23.29
C GLU A 191 -16.14 0.02 22.48
N SER A 192 -16.53 -0.57 21.35
CA SER A 192 -15.61 -1.10 20.35
C SER A 192 -15.42 -0.08 19.24
N LYS A 193 -14.16 0.24 18.91
CA LYS A 193 -13.83 1.07 17.76
C LYS A 193 -13.34 0.17 16.62
N GLN A 194 -13.83 0.45 15.41
CA GLN A 194 -13.33 -0.24 14.22
C GLN A 194 -11.87 0.15 13.97
N MET A 195 -11.03 -0.85 13.76
CA MET A 195 -9.62 -0.66 13.44
C MET A 195 -9.42 -0.12 12.01
N ASP A 196 -8.29 0.52 11.78
CA ASP A 196 -7.90 1.05 10.47
C ASP A 196 -6.99 0.08 9.70
N LEU A 197 -7.07 0.10 8.36
CA LEU A 197 -6.40 -0.90 7.52
C LEU A 197 -5.10 -0.36 6.90
N LEU A 198 -4.00 -1.07 7.11
CA LEU A 198 -2.86 -1.03 6.20
C LEU A 198 -2.90 -2.27 5.29
N LEU A 199 -3.10 -2.06 3.99
CA LEU A 199 -3.05 -3.12 2.99
C LEU A 199 -1.67 -3.13 2.31
N VAL A 200 -0.98 -4.26 2.38
CA VAL A 200 0.34 -4.49 1.79
C VAL A 200 0.23 -5.62 0.78
N VAL A 201 0.55 -5.35 -0.48
CA VAL A 201 0.40 -6.32 -1.57
C VAL A 201 1.73 -6.51 -2.30
N ASP A 202 2.13 -7.77 -2.42
CA ASP A 202 3.23 -8.17 -3.27
C ASP A 202 2.85 -8.03 -4.75
N THR A 203 3.66 -7.29 -5.49
CA THR A 203 3.50 -7.01 -6.92
C THR A 203 4.72 -7.47 -7.71
N SER A 204 5.54 -8.34 -7.11
CA SER A 204 6.73 -8.93 -7.75
C SER A 204 6.38 -9.73 -9.00
N GLY A 205 7.39 -10.01 -9.83
CA GLY A 205 7.19 -10.67 -11.11
C GLY A 205 6.59 -12.08 -11.01
N SER A 206 6.76 -12.79 -9.88
CA SER A 206 6.18 -14.13 -9.67
C SER A 206 4.66 -14.10 -9.50
N MET A 207 4.11 -12.98 -9.03
CA MET A 207 2.67 -12.78 -8.89
C MET A 207 1.95 -12.74 -10.25
N GLY A 208 2.66 -12.36 -11.32
CA GLY A 208 2.09 -12.24 -12.67
C GLY A 208 1.33 -10.93 -12.89
N SER A 209 0.28 -10.96 -13.71
CA SER A 209 -0.50 -9.77 -14.08
C SER A 209 -1.86 -9.77 -13.41
N ALA A 210 -2.29 -8.61 -12.90
CA ALA A 210 -3.66 -8.42 -12.42
C ALA A 210 -4.70 -8.74 -13.51
N MET A 211 -4.38 -8.53 -14.79
CA MET A 211 -5.33 -8.75 -15.89
C MET A 211 -5.51 -10.22 -16.27
N LYS A 212 -4.69 -11.12 -15.74
CA LYS A 212 -4.74 -12.54 -16.10
C LYS A 212 -5.37 -13.34 -14.95
N GLU A 213 -6.56 -13.89 -15.15
CA GLU A 213 -7.31 -14.63 -14.12
C GLU A 213 -6.52 -15.77 -13.46
N SER A 214 -5.68 -16.44 -14.25
CA SER A 214 -4.85 -17.55 -13.77
C SER A 214 -3.63 -17.11 -12.95
N ALA A 215 -3.38 -15.80 -12.79
CA ALA A 215 -2.22 -15.27 -12.08
C ALA A 215 -2.56 -14.98 -10.61
N ASN A 216 -1.57 -15.14 -9.74
CA ASN A 216 -1.73 -14.84 -8.32
C ASN A 216 -2.08 -13.37 -8.08
N MET A 217 -1.52 -12.45 -8.88
CA MET A 217 -1.82 -11.02 -8.79
C MET A 217 -3.31 -10.73 -9.00
N HIS A 218 -3.97 -11.43 -9.92
CA HIS A 218 -5.41 -11.28 -10.14
C HIS A 218 -6.20 -11.66 -8.88
N GLN A 219 -5.85 -12.78 -8.26
CA GLN A 219 -6.46 -13.24 -7.01
C GLN A 219 -6.15 -12.29 -5.84
N ALA A 220 -4.93 -11.74 -5.77
CA ALA A 220 -4.54 -10.74 -4.78
C ALA A 220 -5.37 -9.46 -4.89
N VAL A 221 -5.62 -8.99 -6.12
CA VAL A 221 -6.45 -7.82 -6.39
C VAL A 221 -7.91 -8.09 -6.00
N LEU A 222 -8.47 -9.25 -6.38
CA LEU A 222 -9.83 -9.63 -5.97
C LEU A 222 -9.99 -9.67 -4.44
N ALA A 223 -9.06 -10.32 -3.75
CA ALA A 223 -9.08 -10.38 -2.28
C ALA A 223 -8.94 -8.97 -1.67
N SER A 224 -8.05 -8.14 -2.21
CA SER A 224 -7.88 -6.75 -1.77
C SER A 224 -9.15 -5.92 -1.93
N TYR A 225 -9.89 -6.10 -3.03
CA TYR A 225 -11.15 -5.40 -3.25
C TYR A 225 -12.22 -5.87 -2.24
N GLY A 226 -12.32 -7.17 -1.99
CA GLY A 226 -13.23 -7.72 -0.96
C GLY A 226 -12.92 -7.18 0.45
N ILE A 227 -11.63 -7.06 0.80
CA ILE A 227 -11.18 -6.45 2.06
C ILE A 227 -11.51 -4.95 2.09
N LEU A 228 -11.21 -4.21 1.02
CA LEU A 228 -11.49 -2.77 0.94
C LEU A 228 -12.99 -2.48 1.08
N SER A 229 -13.85 -3.29 0.45
CA SER A 229 -15.31 -3.17 0.57
C SER A 229 -15.78 -3.34 2.03
N TYR A 230 -15.15 -4.24 2.81
CA TYR A 230 -15.42 -4.35 4.24
C TYR A 230 -15.07 -3.05 4.99
N PHE A 231 -13.84 -2.54 4.82
CA PHE A 231 -13.38 -1.33 5.53
C PHE A 231 -14.09 -0.05 5.05
N GLU A 232 -14.58 -0.01 3.82
CA GLU A 232 -15.42 1.06 3.29
C GLU A 232 -16.82 1.06 3.91
N SER A 233 -17.38 -0.12 4.18
CA SER A 233 -18.67 -0.26 4.86
C SER A 233 -18.60 0.22 6.33
N THR A 234 -17.46 0.02 6.98
CA THR A 234 -17.22 0.41 8.37
C THR A 234 -16.64 1.82 8.52
N LYS A 235 -16.35 2.52 7.41
CA LYS A 235 -15.82 3.89 7.37
C LYS A 235 -14.45 4.06 8.05
N SER A 236 -13.64 3.01 8.04
CA SER A 236 -12.27 3.03 8.54
C SER A 236 -11.30 3.58 7.50
N LYS A 237 -10.30 4.36 7.91
CA LYS A 237 -9.29 4.84 6.96
C LYS A 237 -8.38 3.70 6.52
N VAL A 238 -7.86 3.85 5.31
CA VAL A 238 -7.01 2.86 4.65
C VAL A 238 -5.68 3.47 4.22
N ALA A 239 -4.63 2.67 4.27
CA ALA A 239 -3.34 2.94 3.64
C ALA A 239 -2.96 1.74 2.76
N PHE A 240 -2.17 2.00 1.72
CA PHE A 240 -1.79 0.97 0.76
C PHE A 240 -0.30 1.02 0.44
N ILE A 241 0.34 -0.15 0.34
CA ILE A 241 1.72 -0.33 -0.11
C ILE A 241 1.77 -1.51 -1.08
N GLY A 242 2.01 -1.25 -2.36
CA GLY A 242 2.39 -2.23 -3.37
C GLY A 242 3.92 -2.30 -3.48
N PHE A 243 4.49 -3.50 -3.41
CA PHE A 243 5.95 -3.67 -3.39
C PHE A 243 6.43 -4.81 -4.29
N SER A 244 7.67 -4.70 -4.76
CA SER A 244 8.43 -5.75 -5.44
C SER A 244 9.88 -5.68 -4.96
N ASP A 245 10.84 -5.30 -5.81
CA ASP A 245 12.22 -4.98 -5.42
C ASP A 245 12.34 -3.57 -4.81
N LYS A 246 11.29 -2.76 -5.01
CA LYS A 246 11.07 -1.40 -4.51
C LYS A 246 9.60 -1.19 -4.14
N ILE A 247 9.25 0.04 -3.75
CA ILE A 247 7.84 0.44 -3.63
C ILE A 247 7.32 0.82 -5.01
N ASP A 248 6.35 0.08 -5.52
CA ASP A 248 5.76 0.32 -6.86
C ASP A 248 4.61 1.32 -6.79
N ALA A 249 3.81 1.24 -5.74
CA ALA A 249 2.71 2.16 -5.49
C ALA A 249 2.45 2.28 -4.00
N TYR A 250 1.97 3.45 -3.55
CA TYR A 250 1.51 3.61 -2.19
C TYR A 250 0.42 4.68 -2.08
N VAL A 251 -0.37 4.58 -1.01
CA VAL A 251 -1.36 5.58 -0.56
C VAL A 251 -1.14 5.77 0.93
N ASP A 252 -0.86 7.01 1.33
CA ASP A 252 -0.87 7.37 2.75
C ASP A 252 -2.30 7.34 3.29
N TRP A 253 -2.45 7.25 4.61
CA TRP A 253 -3.76 7.14 5.28
C TRP A 253 -4.83 8.08 4.71
N SER A 254 -5.88 7.49 4.16
CA SER A 254 -6.94 8.19 3.43
C SER A 254 -8.30 7.51 3.64
N ASP A 255 -9.37 8.24 3.38
CA ASP A 255 -10.75 7.75 3.26
C ASP A 255 -11.17 7.58 1.78
N LYS A 256 -10.24 7.77 0.84
CA LYS A 256 -10.43 7.60 -0.60
C LYS A 256 -10.08 6.18 -1.04
N TYR A 257 -11.04 5.27 -0.97
CA TYR A 257 -10.85 3.87 -1.37
C TYR A 257 -10.57 3.70 -2.86
N ASP A 258 -11.14 4.56 -3.71
CA ASP A 258 -10.93 4.51 -5.17
C ASP A 258 -9.46 4.79 -5.56
N ASP A 259 -8.79 5.66 -4.82
CA ASP A 259 -7.35 5.95 -4.98
C ASP A 259 -6.48 4.71 -4.70
N VAL A 260 -6.94 3.82 -3.80
CA VAL A 260 -6.29 2.54 -3.50
C VAL A 260 -6.61 1.52 -4.58
N ARG A 261 -7.88 1.40 -4.98
CA ARG A 261 -8.36 0.50 -6.05
C ARG A 261 -7.61 0.73 -7.37
N GLU A 262 -7.41 1.99 -7.75
CA GLU A 262 -6.67 2.32 -8.98
C GLU A 262 -5.18 1.95 -8.88
N ARG A 263 -4.56 2.17 -7.71
CA ARG A 263 -3.15 1.87 -7.49
C ARG A 263 -2.86 0.38 -7.37
N LEU A 264 -3.81 -0.43 -6.91
CA LEU A 264 -3.72 -1.90 -6.88
C LEU A 264 -3.50 -2.52 -8.27
N LEU A 265 -4.00 -1.86 -9.32
CA LEU A 265 -3.80 -2.30 -10.71
C LEU A 265 -2.45 -1.88 -11.30
N THR A 266 -1.49 -1.53 -10.45
CA THR A 266 -0.12 -1.22 -10.87
C THR A 266 0.72 -2.50 -10.79
N ASN A 267 1.15 -3.00 -11.94
CA ASN A 267 2.02 -4.17 -11.99
C ASN A 267 3.46 -3.76 -11.64
N GLY A 268 4.02 -4.39 -10.62
CA GLY A 268 5.45 -4.33 -10.32
C GLY A 268 6.24 -5.19 -11.31
N HIS A 269 7.55 -4.97 -11.36
CA HIS A 269 8.46 -5.74 -12.19
C HIS A 269 9.74 -5.98 -11.39
N GLY A 270 10.12 -7.24 -11.16
CA GLY A 270 11.38 -7.57 -10.48
C GLY A 270 11.24 -8.68 -9.44
N GLY A 271 12.24 -8.75 -8.54
CA GLY A 271 12.25 -9.69 -7.41
C GLY A 271 11.44 -9.17 -6.22
N THR A 272 11.59 -9.81 -5.06
CA THR A 272 10.80 -9.52 -3.86
C THR A 272 11.70 -9.06 -2.72
N LYS A 273 11.49 -7.83 -2.25
CA LYS A 273 12.15 -7.26 -1.07
C LYS A 273 11.10 -6.68 -0.14
N PHE A 274 10.90 -7.32 1.01
CA PHE A 274 9.89 -6.90 1.96
C PHE A 274 10.13 -5.46 2.48
N PRO A 275 9.16 -4.54 2.34
CA PRO A 275 9.36 -3.11 2.56
C PRO A 275 9.21 -2.70 4.04
N ILE A 276 9.90 -3.40 4.95
CA ILE A 276 9.73 -3.22 6.40
C ILE A 276 9.92 -1.76 6.85
N SER A 277 10.91 -1.05 6.30
CA SER A 277 11.15 0.36 6.67
C SER A 277 9.99 1.28 6.29
N ARG A 278 9.35 1.04 5.14
CA ARG A 278 8.19 1.83 4.70
C ARG A 278 6.96 1.47 5.52
N ILE A 279 6.74 0.18 5.80
CA ILE A 279 5.66 -0.28 6.68
C ILE A 279 5.77 0.38 8.05
N LYS A 280 6.95 0.30 8.69
CA LYS A 280 7.26 0.97 9.96
C LYS A 280 6.89 2.45 9.93
N SER A 281 7.42 3.19 8.94
CA SER A 281 7.13 4.63 8.81
C SER A 281 5.66 4.97 8.60
N THR A 282 4.87 4.05 8.02
CA THR A 282 3.44 4.26 7.74
C THR A 282 2.60 3.98 8.98
N LEU A 283 2.97 2.94 9.74
CA LEU A 283 2.32 2.54 10.98
C LEU A 283 2.64 3.53 12.11
N ASP A 284 3.89 4.02 12.21
CA ASP A 284 4.32 4.95 13.27
C ASP A 284 3.59 6.32 13.23
N VAL A 285 3.05 6.71 12.06
CA VAL A 285 2.25 7.94 11.91
C VAL A 285 0.92 7.85 12.65
N ARG A 286 0.45 6.63 12.95
CA ARG A 286 -0.87 6.39 13.54
C ARG A 286 -0.77 5.62 14.85
N SER A 287 -1.32 6.20 15.91
CA SER A 287 -1.30 5.57 17.23
C SER A 287 -2.45 4.57 17.37
N ARG A 288 -2.12 3.27 17.26
CA ARG A 288 -2.90 2.10 17.70
C ARG A 288 -4.22 1.85 16.96
N ASP A 289 -4.78 0.67 17.19
CA ASP A 289 -6.00 0.14 16.55
C ASP A 289 -5.84 -0.15 15.05
N LEU A 290 -4.72 -0.78 14.67
CA LEU A 290 -4.39 -1.06 13.28
C LEU A 290 -4.58 -2.54 12.93
N VAL A 291 -5.15 -2.79 11.77
CA VAL A 291 -5.14 -4.08 11.09
C VAL A 291 -4.18 -3.96 9.90
N THR A 292 -3.13 -4.76 9.88
CA THR A 292 -2.25 -4.89 8.72
C THR A 292 -2.58 -6.18 8.00
N VAL A 293 -2.88 -6.08 6.71
CA VAL A 293 -3.11 -7.22 5.82
C VAL A 293 -1.97 -7.29 4.81
N LEU A 294 -1.30 -8.42 4.73
CA LEU A 294 -0.24 -8.70 3.78
C LEU A 294 -0.67 -9.82 2.82
N ILE A 295 -0.58 -9.59 1.51
CA ILE A 295 -0.87 -10.58 0.47
C ILE A 295 0.40 -10.84 -0.35
N THR A 296 0.84 -12.10 -0.46
CA THR A 296 2.08 -12.51 -1.16
C THR A 296 2.02 -13.98 -1.60
N ASP A 297 2.83 -14.39 -2.57
CA ASP A 297 2.94 -15.79 -3.03
C ASP A 297 4.04 -16.61 -2.34
N GLY A 298 4.77 -16.00 -1.38
CA GLY A 298 5.52 -16.76 -0.38
C GLY A 298 7.04 -16.61 -0.36
N ASP A 299 7.62 -15.51 -0.83
CA ASP A 299 9.04 -15.21 -0.65
C ASP A 299 9.28 -13.81 -0.06
N LEU A 300 9.10 -13.68 1.26
CA LEU A 300 9.52 -12.48 1.96
C LEU A 300 10.98 -12.64 2.37
N GLY A 301 11.90 -12.08 1.59
CA GLY A 301 13.27 -11.87 2.03
C GLY A 301 13.29 -11.07 3.35
N ASN A 302 14.23 -11.39 4.25
CA ASN A 302 14.49 -10.68 5.50
C ASN A 302 13.35 -10.71 6.57
N ILE A 303 12.64 -11.84 6.72
CA ILE A 303 11.61 -12.01 7.76
C ILE A 303 12.13 -11.75 9.19
N ASN A 304 13.38 -12.11 9.51
CA ASN A 304 13.91 -12.00 10.88
C ASN A 304 13.86 -10.56 11.45
N GLU A 305 14.20 -9.56 10.65
CA GLU A 305 14.11 -8.15 11.08
C GLU A 305 12.65 -7.73 11.32
N SER A 306 11.76 -8.25 10.47
CA SER A 306 10.33 -7.98 10.53
C SER A 306 9.66 -8.60 11.75
N VAL A 307 10.09 -9.80 12.18
CA VAL A 307 9.55 -10.49 13.37
C VAL A 307 9.72 -9.65 14.64
N SER A 308 10.88 -8.99 14.81
CA SER A 308 11.11 -8.14 15.98
C SER A 308 10.10 -7.00 16.09
N TYR A 309 9.87 -6.29 14.99
CA TYR A 309 8.92 -5.19 14.93
C TYR A 309 7.47 -5.67 15.07
N PHE A 310 7.10 -6.75 14.38
CA PHE A 310 5.74 -7.26 14.43
C PHE A 310 5.38 -7.84 15.80
N ARG A 311 6.36 -8.27 16.59
CA ARG A 311 6.12 -8.66 17.99
C ARG A 311 5.61 -7.47 18.81
N ASP A 312 6.30 -6.35 18.75
CA ASP A 312 5.89 -5.15 19.47
C ASP A 312 4.55 -4.61 18.94
N TYR A 313 4.38 -4.62 17.62
CA TYR A 313 3.13 -4.24 16.96
C TYR A 313 1.93 -5.07 17.42
N LEU A 314 2.07 -6.40 17.51
CA LEU A 314 1.01 -7.30 17.97
C LEU A 314 0.75 -7.16 19.48
N ASN A 315 1.80 -6.90 20.29
CA ASN A 315 1.65 -6.62 21.72
C ASN A 315 0.87 -5.33 22.01
N ASP A 316 0.84 -4.38 21.07
CA ASP A 316 0.03 -3.16 21.16
C ASP A 316 -1.47 -3.38 20.81
N ASP A 317 -1.93 -4.64 20.73
CA ASP A 317 -3.24 -5.12 20.25
C ASP A 317 -3.55 -4.84 18.78
N ASN A 318 -2.56 -4.45 17.98
CA ASN A 318 -2.76 -4.41 16.54
C ASN A 318 -2.87 -5.84 15.98
N LYS A 319 -3.46 -5.98 14.79
CA LYS A 319 -3.67 -7.27 14.15
C LYS A 319 -2.84 -7.39 12.88
N LEU A 320 -2.30 -8.58 12.65
CA LEU A 320 -1.54 -8.92 11.44
C LEU A 320 -2.15 -10.15 10.76
N TYR A 321 -2.62 -9.94 9.54
CA TYR A 321 -3.16 -10.96 8.65
C TYR A 321 -2.19 -11.17 7.50
N ILE A 322 -1.85 -12.42 7.21
CA ILE A 322 -0.98 -12.80 6.09
C ILE A 322 -1.73 -13.80 5.22
N PHE A 323 -2.02 -13.39 3.99
CA PHE A 323 -2.64 -14.20 2.96
C PHE A 323 -1.57 -14.68 1.98
N LEU A 324 -1.32 -15.99 1.98
CA LEU A 324 -0.35 -16.66 1.14
C LEU A 324 -1.05 -17.28 -0.06
N LEU A 325 -0.68 -16.81 -1.25
CA LEU A 325 -1.21 -17.31 -2.52
C LEU A 325 -0.33 -18.45 -3.07
N GLY A 326 -0.95 -19.59 -3.35
CA GLY A 326 -0.29 -20.73 -4.00
C GLY A 326 0.36 -21.72 -3.03
N GLY A 327 1.30 -22.52 -3.56
CA GLY A 327 1.71 -23.79 -2.94
C GLY A 327 2.32 -23.69 -1.52
N SER A 328 2.03 -24.70 -0.70
CA SER A 328 2.36 -24.80 0.75
C SER A 328 3.83 -24.74 1.15
N LYS A 329 4.77 -24.64 0.20
CA LYS A 329 6.22 -24.70 0.46
C LYS A 329 6.75 -23.51 1.28
N SER A 330 6.02 -22.40 1.32
CA SER A 330 6.41 -21.17 2.00
C SER A 330 5.89 -21.05 3.43
N LEU A 331 5.00 -21.92 3.90
CA LEU A 331 4.36 -21.80 5.22
C LEU A 331 5.37 -21.79 6.39
N HIS A 332 6.43 -22.60 6.30
CA HIS A 332 7.45 -22.69 7.35
C HIS A 332 8.18 -21.37 7.60
N SER A 333 8.37 -20.55 6.55
CA SER A 333 9.04 -19.26 6.66
C SER A 333 8.30 -18.27 7.57
N TYR A 334 6.99 -18.47 7.76
CA TYR A 334 6.14 -17.59 8.55
C TYR A 334 5.79 -18.14 9.94
N GLU A 335 6.28 -19.33 10.30
CA GLU A 335 6.08 -19.89 11.65
C GLU A 335 6.49 -18.91 12.77
N PRO A 336 7.60 -18.15 12.67
CA PRO A 336 7.94 -17.17 13.69
C PRO A 336 6.89 -16.08 13.87
N LEU A 337 6.23 -15.65 12.79
CA LEU A 337 5.15 -14.65 12.81
C LEU A 337 3.86 -15.24 13.36
N LYS A 338 3.55 -16.50 13.00
CA LYS A 338 2.41 -17.23 13.57
C LYS A 338 2.55 -17.38 15.09
N ASN A 339 3.75 -17.72 15.57
CA ASN A 339 4.03 -17.95 16.99
C ASN A 339 3.90 -16.68 17.86
N ILE A 340 4.02 -15.49 17.27
CA ILE A 340 3.82 -14.22 17.98
C ILE A 340 2.39 -13.67 17.84
N GLY A 341 1.48 -14.41 17.19
CA GLY A 341 0.06 -14.07 17.11
C GLY A 341 -0.45 -13.58 15.74
N ALA A 342 0.36 -13.65 14.68
CA ALA A 342 -0.14 -13.34 13.33
C ALA A 342 -1.10 -14.44 12.81
N LYS A 343 -2.20 -14.02 12.17
CA LYS A 343 -3.13 -14.92 11.49
C LYS A 343 -2.64 -15.16 10.07
N ILE A 344 -2.47 -16.43 9.70
CA ILE A 344 -1.91 -16.82 8.39
C ILE A 344 -2.89 -17.75 7.68
N TYR A 345 -3.32 -17.34 6.49
CA TYR A 345 -4.21 -18.08 5.62
C TYR A 345 -3.47 -18.43 4.33
N ASN A 346 -3.53 -19.68 3.90
CA ASN A 346 -2.96 -20.13 2.64
C ASN A 346 -4.09 -20.63 1.76
N ALA A 347 -4.21 -20.05 0.56
CA ALA A 347 -5.22 -20.41 -0.41
C ALA A 347 -4.71 -20.26 -1.85
N ASN A 348 -5.44 -20.84 -2.79
CA ASN A 348 -5.13 -20.74 -4.22
C ASN A 348 -5.87 -19.58 -4.91
N ASN A 349 -6.94 -19.07 -4.31
CA ASN A 349 -7.79 -18.02 -4.88
C ASN A 349 -8.44 -17.14 -3.81
N ALA A 350 -9.02 -16.02 -4.23
CA ALA A 350 -9.64 -15.05 -3.33
C ALA A 350 -10.88 -15.59 -2.58
N ASN A 351 -11.66 -16.48 -3.20
CA ASN A 351 -12.85 -17.06 -2.58
C ASN A 351 -12.49 -17.97 -1.41
N GLU A 352 -11.46 -18.80 -1.56
CA GLU A 352 -10.93 -19.62 -0.48
C GLU A 352 -10.44 -18.75 0.70
N PHE A 353 -9.83 -17.58 0.45
CA PHE A 353 -9.50 -16.65 1.54
C PHE A 353 -10.74 -16.16 2.29
N CYS A 354 -11.81 -15.83 1.55
CA CYS A 354 -13.08 -15.44 2.14
C CYS A 354 -13.62 -16.56 3.05
N ASP A 355 -13.70 -17.78 2.54
CA ASP A 355 -14.20 -18.95 3.26
C ASP A 355 -13.38 -19.25 4.52
N MET A 356 -12.05 -19.15 4.43
CA MET A 356 -11.16 -19.37 5.57
C MET A 356 -11.33 -18.30 6.65
N VAL A 357 -11.47 -17.03 6.27
CA VAL A 357 -11.69 -15.93 7.23
C VAL A 357 -13.06 -16.08 7.89
N LEU A 358 -14.09 -16.43 7.13
CA LEU A 358 -15.43 -16.70 7.66
C LEU A 358 -15.42 -17.87 8.65
N THR A 359 -14.72 -18.96 8.32
CA THR A 359 -14.60 -20.13 9.21
C THR A 359 -13.88 -19.79 10.52
N ASP A 360 -12.91 -18.86 10.50
CA ASP A 360 -12.19 -18.43 11.72
C ASP A 360 -13.02 -17.48 12.61
N MET A 361 -14.14 -16.97 12.10
CA MET A 361 -15.09 -16.14 12.85
C MET A 361 -16.21 -16.93 13.53
N GLU A 362 -16.47 -18.17 13.08
CA GLU A 362 -17.45 -19.10 13.67
C GLU A 362 -16.88 -19.84 14.88
#